data_AF-A0A8T4UTV5-F1
#
_entry.id   AF-A0A8T4UTV5-F1
#
_cell.length_a   1.000
_cell.length_b   1.000
_cell.length_c   1.000
_cell.angle_alpha   90.00
_cell.angle_beta   90.00
_cell.angle_gamma   90.00
#
_symmetry.space_group_name_H-M   'P 1'
#
loop_
_entity.id
_entity.type
_entity.pdbx_description
1 polymer ?
#
loop_
_entity_poly.entity_id
_entity_poly.type
_entity_poly.pdbx_seq_one_letter_code
_entity_poly.pdbx_strand_id
1 'polypeptide(L)'
;MRLTTHKIEEILIGILGIDGTPLIKELQGKSNISEFDLATKTKKDIKVIRKMLYLLYNSNLVGFTRKKDKQKGWYIYYWTLIPDNVRFSYFKIKREQLVRLKSRLEEEQKEIFFVCESKCVRLNFDQSIGFDFRCPECGKLISQDNNEAKVKELIQKIAELEQDLTEEHEIKKEKRKSAKQYKKVVKKKIKVKKEKSKAKKAVKKAVKKTKKKKR
;
A
#
# COMPACT_ATOMS: atom_id res chain seq x y z
N MET A 1 2.31 -11.41 9.81
CA MET A 1 0.83 -11.52 9.67
C MET A 1 0.36 -11.23 8.24
N ARG A 2 -0.69 -11.93 7.75
CA ARG A 2 -1.55 -11.40 6.67
C ARG A 2 -2.12 -10.08 7.22
N LEU A 3 -2.15 -8.98 6.47
CA LEU A 3 -3.02 -7.87 6.92
C LEU A 3 -4.40 -8.51 7.07
N THR A 4 -4.97 -8.40 8.26
CA THR A 4 -6.32 -8.88 8.48
C THR A 4 -7.25 -8.14 7.53
N THR A 5 -8.29 -8.83 7.10
CA THR A 5 -9.38 -8.30 6.27
C THR A 5 -9.82 -6.92 6.79
N HIS A 6 -9.91 -6.78 8.12
CA HIS A 6 -10.22 -5.56 8.84
C HIS A 6 -9.23 -4.40 8.63
N LYS A 7 -7.91 -4.65 8.67
CA LYS A 7 -6.90 -3.59 8.46
C LYS A 7 -6.92 -3.08 7.02
N ILE A 8 -7.26 -3.93 6.06
CA ILE A 8 -7.43 -3.51 4.66
C ILE A 8 -8.67 -2.62 4.52
N GLU A 9 -9.77 -2.97 5.18
CA GLU A 9 -10.98 -2.15 5.21
C GLU A 9 -10.71 -0.77 5.80
N GLU A 10 -10.03 -0.70 6.95
CA GLU A 10 -9.67 0.56 7.61
C GLU A 10 -8.85 1.48 6.70
N ILE A 11 -7.85 0.94 6.01
CA ILE A 11 -7.03 1.70 5.04
C ILE A 11 -7.89 2.22 3.89
N LEU A 12 -8.79 1.38 3.36
CA LEU A 12 -9.65 1.75 2.25
C LEU A 12 -10.71 2.80 2.67
N ILE A 13 -11.23 2.72 3.89
CA ILE A 13 -12.13 3.73 4.48
C ILE A 13 -11.39 5.07 4.63
N GLY A 14 -10.13 5.07 5.04
CA GLY A 14 -9.32 6.29 5.10
C GLY A 14 -9.15 6.98 3.74
N ILE A 15 -9.24 6.24 2.63
CA ILE A 15 -9.09 6.75 1.27
C ILE A 15 -10.43 7.17 0.67
N LEU A 16 -11.47 6.36 0.85
CA LEU A 16 -12.79 6.58 0.25
C LEU A 16 -13.77 7.37 1.13
N GLY A 17 -13.45 7.54 2.40
CA GLY A 17 -14.37 8.03 3.42
C GLY A 17 -15.38 6.96 3.86
N ILE A 18 -16.22 7.34 4.83
CA ILE A 18 -17.24 6.48 5.44
C ILE A 18 -18.22 5.94 4.39
N ASP A 19 -18.51 6.74 3.37
CA ASP A 19 -19.38 6.38 2.24
C ASP A 19 -18.85 5.22 1.40
N GLY A 20 -17.55 4.94 1.42
CA GLY A 20 -16.94 3.84 0.69
C GLY A 20 -17.13 2.47 1.33
N THR A 21 -17.53 2.40 2.59
CA THR A 21 -17.62 1.15 3.38
C THR A 21 -18.39 0.02 2.68
N PRO A 22 -19.61 0.23 2.16
CA PRO A 22 -20.36 -0.85 1.53
C PRO A 22 -19.73 -1.32 0.20
N LEU A 23 -19.08 -0.43 -0.54
CA LEU A 23 -18.33 -0.78 -1.76
C LEU A 23 -17.13 -1.69 -1.43
N ILE A 24 -16.40 -1.36 -0.35
CA ILE A 24 -15.22 -2.11 0.08
C ILE A 24 -15.61 -3.54 0.47
N LYS A 25 -16.69 -3.70 1.25
CA LYS A 25 -17.20 -5.02 1.65
C LYS A 25 -17.55 -5.90 0.45
N GLU A 26 -18.15 -5.31 -0.59
CA GLU A 26 -18.48 -6.05 -1.80
C GLU A 26 -17.25 -6.40 -2.65
N LEU A 27 -16.24 -5.52 -2.70
CA LEU A 27 -14.99 -5.78 -3.41
C LEU A 27 -14.09 -6.81 -2.70
N GLN A 28 -14.26 -6.98 -1.39
CA GLN A 28 -13.40 -7.83 -0.60
C GLN A 28 -13.70 -9.31 -0.82
N GLY A 29 -12.67 -10.09 -1.18
CA GLY A 29 -12.79 -11.54 -1.39
C GLY A 29 -13.45 -11.94 -2.72
N LYS A 30 -14.01 -10.99 -3.48
CA LYS A 30 -14.62 -11.22 -4.79
C LYS A 30 -13.69 -10.71 -5.90
N SER A 31 -13.80 -11.30 -7.09
CA SER A 31 -13.03 -10.89 -8.26
C SER A 31 -13.92 -10.73 -9.49
N ASN A 32 -13.55 -9.80 -10.37
CA ASN A 32 -14.25 -9.47 -11.61
C ASN A 32 -15.72 -9.07 -11.38
N ILE A 33 -15.94 -8.05 -10.53
CA ILE A 33 -17.28 -7.53 -10.24
C ILE A 33 -17.59 -6.38 -11.19
N SER A 34 -18.78 -6.38 -11.78
CA SER A 34 -19.19 -5.28 -12.66
C SER A 34 -19.59 -4.03 -11.87
N GLU A 35 -19.41 -2.86 -12.47
CA GLU A 35 -19.85 -1.58 -11.87
C GLU A 35 -21.36 -1.56 -11.59
N PHE A 36 -22.16 -2.21 -12.45
CA PHE A 36 -23.60 -2.31 -12.29
C PHE A 36 -24.00 -3.16 -11.09
N ASP A 37 -23.33 -4.30 -10.90
CA ASP A 37 -23.55 -5.18 -9.74
C ASP A 37 -23.12 -4.51 -8.43
N LEU A 38 -22.06 -3.70 -8.47
CA LEU A 38 -21.67 -2.88 -7.32
C LEU A 38 -22.73 -1.83 -7.00
N ALA A 39 -23.29 -1.15 -8.01
CA ALA A 39 -24.32 -0.14 -7.82
C ALA A 39 -25.61 -0.71 -7.24
N THR A 40 -26.08 -1.86 -7.74
CA THR A 40 -27.30 -2.52 -7.25
C THR A 40 -27.16 -2.99 -5.81
N LYS A 41 -26.04 -3.64 -5.46
CA LYS A 41 -25.80 -4.14 -4.10
C LYS A 41 -25.57 -3.03 -3.10
N THR A 42 -24.86 -1.97 -3.52
CA THR A 42 -24.53 -0.83 -2.66
C THR A 42 -25.70 0.17 -2.54
N LYS A 43 -26.75 0.02 -3.37
CA LYS A 43 -27.87 0.96 -3.51
C LYS A 43 -27.40 2.41 -3.73
N LYS A 44 -26.33 2.58 -4.50
CA LYS A 44 -25.76 3.90 -4.85
C LYS A 44 -25.79 4.10 -6.35
N ASP A 45 -25.85 5.37 -6.77
CA ASP A 45 -25.76 5.73 -8.18
C ASP A 45 -24.43 5.22 -8.77
N ILE A 46 -24.51 4.68 -9.99
CA ILE A 46 -23.37 4.21 -10.78
C ILE A 46 -22.31 5.30 -10.91
N LYS A 47 -22.71 6.58 -11.00
CA LYS A 47 -21.76 7.71 -11.06
C LYS A 47 -20.88 7.80 -9.82
N VAL A 48 -21.47 7.62 -8.63
CA VAL A 48 -20.75 7.64 -7.35
C VAL A 48 -19.81 6.44 -7.25
N ILE A 49 -20.29 5.26 -7.63
CA ILE A 49 -19.48 4.03 -7.66
C ILE A 49 -18.28 4.18 -8.60
N ARG A 50 -18.47 4.73 -9.80
CA ARG A 50 -17.37 5.01 -10.75
C ARG A 50 -16.36 5.98 -10.18
N LYS A 51 -16.80 7.08 -9.55
CA LYS A 51 -15.90 8.04 -8.90
C LYS A 51 -15.03 7.36 -7.84
N MET A 52 -15.63 6.51 -7.00
CA MET A 52 -14.91 5.73 -5.99
C MET A 52 -13.94 4.74 -6.61
N LEU A 53 -14.35 4.00 -7.64
CA LEU A 53 -13.50 3.02 -8.34
C LEU A 53 -12.31 3.69 -9.03
N TYR A 54 -12.49 4.86 -9.64
CA TYR A 54 -11.40 5.62 -10.23
C TYR A 54 -10.42 6.15 -9.19
N LEU A 55 -10.91 6.54 -8.01
CA LEU A 55 -10.03 6.95 -6.91
C LEU A 55 -9.19 5.78 -6.39
N LEU A 56 -9.78 4.59 -6.28
CA LEU A 56 -9.05 3.35 -5.96
C LEU A 56 -8.07 2.93 -7.07
N TYR A 57 -8.43 3.19 -8.33
CA TYR A 57 -7.58 2.89 -9.48
C TYR A 57 -6.35 3.80 -9.52
N ASN A 58 -6.53 5.11 -9.33
CA ASN A 58 -5.44 6.09 -9.32
C ASN A 58 -4.42 5.81 -8.20
N SER A 59 -4.89 5.23 -7.09
CA SER A 59 -4.05 4.76 -5.98
C SER A 59 -3.49 3.33 -6.19
N ASN A 60 -3.69 2.74 -7.37
CA ASN A 60 -3.26 1.39 -7.77
C ASN A 60 -3.80 0.25 -6.89
N LEU A 61 -4.93 0.44 -6.22
CA LEU A 61 -5.50 -0.53 -5.28
C LEU A 61 -6.35 -1.58 -5.97
N VAL A 62 -6.90 -1.24 -7.14
CA VAL A 62 -7.84 -2.08 -7.88
C VAL A 62 -7.37 -2.19 -9.34
N GLY A 63 -7.47 -3.38 -9.90
CA GLY A 63 -7.30 -3.62 -11.34
C GLY A 63 -8.65 -3.76 -12.03
N PHE A 64 -8.73 -3.43 -13.31
CA PHE A 64 -9.92 -3.64 -14.12
C PHE A 64 -9.64 -4.50 -15.36
N THR A 65 -10.66 -5.24 -15.80
CA THR A 65 -10.67 -5.92 -17.09
C THR A 65 -11.91 -5.51 -17.87
N ARG A 66 -11.78 -5.32 -19.18
CA ARG A 66 -12.90 -5.00 -20.06
C ARG A 66 -13.31 -6.22 -20.88
N LYS A 67 -14.61 -6.49 -20.97
CA LYS A 67 -15.17 -7.49 -21.87
C LYS A 67 -16.21 -6.85 -22.77
N LYS A 68 -16.17 -7.21 -24.05
CA LYS A 68 -17.19 -6.80 -25.02
C LYS A 68 -18.41 -7.68 -24.83
N ASP A 69 -19.57 -7.07 -24.65
CA ASP A 69 -20.83 -7.77 -24.60
C ASP A 69 -21.21 -8.25 -26.01
N LYS A 70 -21.49 -9.55 -26.17
CA LYS A 70 -21.84 -10.14 -27.46
C LYS A 70 -23.22 -9.72 -27.96
N GLN A 71 -24.13 -9.34 -27.04
CA GLN A 71 -25.50 -8.98 -27.42
C GLN A 71 -25.64 -7.50 -27.76
N LYS A 72 -25.08 -6.63 -26.94
CA LYS A 72 -25.28 -5.17 -27.05
C LYS A 72 -24.08 -4.41 -27.63
N GLY A 73 -22.93 -5.06 -27.82
CA GLY A 73 -21.74 -4.49 -28.48
C GLY A 73 -20.90 -3.50 -27.64
N TRP A 74 -21.45 -2.95 -26.56
CA TRP A 74 -20.74 -2.12 -25.56
C TRP A 74 -19.75 -2.91 -24.67
N TYR A 75 -18.83 -2.18 -24.02
CA TYR A 75 -17.84 -2.74 -23.09
C TYR A 75 -18.31 -2.65 -21.65
N ILE A 76 -18.16 -3.75 -20.91
CA ILE A 76 -18.40 -3.81 -19.46
C ILE A 76 -17.06 -3.89 -18.74
N TYR A 77 -16.89 -3.01 -17.75
CA TYR A 77 -15.73 -2.97 -16.86
C TYR A 77 -15.97 -3.86 -15.65
N TYR A 78 -15.00 -4.73 -15.39
CA TYR A 78 -14.97 -5.62 -14.24
C TYR A 78 -13.79 -5.26 -13.35
N TRP A 79 -14.07 -5.07 -12.07
CA TRP A 79 -13.11 -4.57 -11.09
C TRP A 79 -12.67 -5.68 -10.15
N THR A 80 -11.42 -5.59 -9.71
CA THR A 80 -10.74 -6.57 -8.85
C THR A 80 -9.86 -5.84 -7.84
N LEU A 81 -10.16 -5.99 -6.55
CA LEU A 81 -9.30 -5.46 -5.50
C LEU A 81 -8.00 -6.27 -5.41
N ILE A 82 -6.86 -5.60 -5.27
CA ILE A 82 -5.54 -6.23 -5.15
C ILE A 82 -4.98 -5.96 -3.74
N PRO A 83 -5.17 -6.87 -2.77
CA PRO A 83 -4.76 -6.66 -1.37
C PRO A 83 -3.28 -6.37 -1.20
N ASP A 84 -2.42 -6.95 -2.04
CA ASP A 84 -0.98 -6.73 -2.00
C ASP A 84 -0.60 -5.27 -2.34
N ASN A 85 -1.34 -4.65 -3.26
CA ASN A 85 -1.14 -3.25 -3.62
C ASN A 85 -1.62 -2.32 -2.50
N VAL A 86 -2.72 -2.67 -1.82
CA VAL A 86 -3.20 -1.92 -0.64
C VAL A 86 -2.13 -1.88 0.44
N ARG A 87 -1.54 -3.04 0.74
CA ARG A 87 -0.42 -3.12 1.68
C ARG A 87 0.76 -2.25 1.23
N PHE A 88 1.14 -2.33 -0.04
CA PHE A 88 2.27 -1.55 -0.56
C PHE A 88 2.00 -0.04 -0.46
N SER A 89 0.81 0.42 -0.87
CA SER A 89 0.40 1.82 -0.83
C SER A 89 0.41 2.36 0.59
N TYR A 90 -0.14 1.61 1.55
CA TYR A 90 -0.12 1.99 2.97
C TYR A 90 1.29 2.26 3.50
N PHE A 91 2.23 1.34 3.25
CA PHE A 91 3.61 1.53 3.69
C PHE A 91 4.35 2.61 2.92
N LYS A 92 3.98 2.86 1.67
CA LYS A 92 4.52 3.99 0.90
C LYS A 92 4.11 5.32 1.56
N ILE A 93 2.84 5.48 1.88
CA ILE A 93 2.31 6.68 2.55
C ILE A 93 3.00 6.88 3.91
N LYS A 94 3.12 5.82 4.73
CA LYS A 94 3.83 5.90 6.01
C LYS A 94 5.29 6.35 5.86
N ARG A 95 6.00 5.88 4.83
CA ARG A 95 7.38 6.32 4.57
C ARG A 95 7.45 7.80 4.18
N GLU A 96 6.53 8.25 3.33
CA GLU A 96 6.46 9.66 2.94
C GLU A 96 6.14 10.55 4.15
N GLN A 97 5.23 10.11 5.03
CA GLN A 97 4.94 10.79 6.29
C GLN A 97 6.16 10.85 7.20
N LEU A 98 6.89 9.75 7.35
CA LEU A 98 8.12 9.70 8.15
C LEU A 98 9.16 10.70 7.61
N VAL A 99 9.39 10.75 6.30
CA VAL A 99 10.33 11.71 5.69
C VAL A 99 9.92 13.14 6.00
N ARG A 100 8.63 13.47 5.89
CA ARG A 100 8.10 14.80 6.23
C ARG A 100 8.30 15.14 7.71
N LEU A 101 8.02 14.19 8.60
CA LEU A 101 8.21 14.38 10.05
C LEU A 101 9.68 14.56 10.41
N LYS A 102 10.59 13.81 9.77
CA LYS A 102 12.04 13.99 9.95
C LYS A 102 12.52 15.35 9.47
N SER A 103 12.11 15.79 8.28
CA SER A 103 12.42 17.14 7.78
C SER A 103 11.97 18.20 8.77
N ARG A 104 10.72 18.09 9.26
CA ARG A 104 10.17 19.02 10.24
C ARG A 104 10.93 19.00 11.56
N LEU A 105 11.33 17.82 12.04
CA LEU A 105 12.15 17.71 13.25
C LEU A 105 13.52 18.36 13.07
N GLU A 106 14.16 18.17 11.92
CA GLU A 106 15.45 18.80 11.60
C GLU A 106 15.34 20.32 11.56
N GLU A 107 14.26 20.86 10.96
CA GLU A 107 13.94 22.29 10.97
C GLU A 107 13.75 22.80 12.41
N GLU A 108 12.94 22.11 13.22
CA GLU A 108 12.67 22.48 14.62
C GLU A 108 13.90 22.40 15.53
N GLN A 109 14.92 21.60 15.17
CA GLN A 109 16.19 21.49 15.90
C GLN A 109 17.23 22.53 15.47
N LYS A 110 17.26 22.91 14.19
CA LYS A 110 18.23 23.87 13.64
C LYS A 110 17.77 25.30 13.82
N GLU A 111 16.47 25.55 13.64
CA GLU A 111 15.91 26.89 13.60
C GLU A 111 15.29 27.28 14.93
N ILE A 112 15.45 28.56 15.27
CA ILE A 112 14.81 29.18 16.43
C ILE A 112 13.54 29.85 15.94
N PHE A 113 12.44 29.55 16.62
CA PHE A 113 11.13 30.12 16.31
C PHE A 113 10.75 31.16 17.34
N PHE A 114 10.02 32.18 16.88
CA PHE A 114 9.43 33.21 17.70
C PHE A 114 7.92 33.17 17.55
N VAL A 115 7.22 33.31 18.67
CA VAL A 115 5.77 33.25 18.76
C VAL A 115 5.27 34.51 19.46
N CYS A 116 4.19 35.08 18.93
CA CYS A 116 3.50 36.16 19.61
C CYS A 116 2.73 35.62 20.83
N GLU A 117 2.67 36.37 21.94
CA GLU A 117 1.91 35.99 23.14
C GLU A 117 0.43 35.68 22.84
N SER A 118 -0.17 36.43 21.91
CA SER A 118 -1.54 36.21 21.44
C SER A 118 -1.67 35.07 20.41
N LYS A 119 -0.60 34.30 20.17
CA LYS A 119 -0.51 33.15 19.25
C LYS A 119 -0.98 33.45 17.82
N CYS A 120 -0.85 34.68 17.37
CA CYS A 120 -1.27 35.09 16.02
C CYS A 120 -0.40 34.45 14.93
N VAL A 121 0.92 34.49 15.11
CA VAL A 121 1.88 34.04 14.10
C VAL A 121 3.07 33.37 14.80
N ARG A 122 3.68 32.40 14.11
CA ARG A 122 4.96 31.78 14.45
C ARG A 122 5.92 32.03 13.30
N LEU A 123 7.03 32.71 13.57
CA LEU A 123 8.02 33.13 12.59
C LEU A 123 9.38 32.51 12.91
N ASN A 124 10.19 32.31 11.88
CA ASN A 124 11.57 31.87 12.04
C ASN A 124 12.44 33.09 12.35
N PHE A 125 13.71 32.89 12.72
CA PHE A 125 14.62 33.98 13.05
C PHE A 125 14.76 35.02 11.93
N ASP A 126 14.99 34.60 10.68
CA ASP A 126 15.17 35.52 9.54
C ASP A 126 13.90 36.36 9.26
N GLN A 127 12.73 35.72 9.36
CA GLN A 127 11.45 36.43 9.22
C GLN A 127 11.25 37.41 10.38
N SER A 128 11.66 37.03 11.59
CA SER A 128 11.56 37.87 12.78
C SER A 128 12.43 39.12 12.65
N ILE A 129 13.64 39.00 12.11
CA ILE A 129 14.50 40.15 11.78
C ILE A 129 13.80 41.07 10.77
N GLY A 130 13.21 40.51 9.73
CA GLY A 130 12.50 41.29 8.70
C GLY A 130 11.32 42.12 9.24
N PHE A 131 10.76 41.74 10.40
CA PHE A 131 9.68 42.45 11.08
C PHE A 131 10.13 43.11 12.40
N ASP A 132 11.44 43.28 12.63
CA ASP A 132 12.01 43.86 13.86
C ASP A 132 11.48 43.21 15.15
N PHE A 133 11.27 41.89 15.13
CA PHE A 133 10.66 41.11 16.21
C PHE A 133 9.28 41.62 16.64
N ARG A 134 8.51 42.19 15.72
CA ARG A 134 7.12 42.58 15.93
C ARG A 134 6.19 41.69 15.14
N CYS A 135 5.05 41.37 15.74
CA CYS A 135 4.00 40.60 15.08
C CYS A 135 3.35 41.46 13.98
N PRO A 136 3.21 40.96 12.73
CA PRO A 136 2.59 41.72 11.65
C PRO A 136 1.10 41.96 11.84
N GLU A 137 0.42 41.14 12.66
CA GLU A 137 -1.02 41.24 12.91
C GLU A 137 -1.38 42.18 14.07
N CYS A 138 -0.61 42.14 15.16
CA CYS A 138 -0.95 42.86 16.40
C CYS A 138 0.08 43.90 16.85
N GLY A 139 1.22 44.01 16.17
CA GLY A 139 2.28 44.99 16.47
C GLY A 139 3.04 44.78 17.78
N LYS A 140 2.68 43.76 18.56
CA LYS A 140 3.35 43.37 19.81
C LYS A 140 4.68 42.67 19.53
N LEU A 141 5.59 42.72 20.50
CA LEU A 141 6.84 41.99 20.45
C LEU A 141 6.57 40.48 20.46
N ILE A 142 7.34 39.74 19.69
CA ILE A 142 7.34 38.27 19.67
C ILE A 142 8.42 37.73 20.60
N SER A 143 8.15 36.62 21.27
CA SER A 143 9.08 35.96 22.19
C SER A 143 9.55 34.62 21.63
N GLN A 144 10.67 34.10 22.11
CA GLN A 144 11.20 32.81 21.67
C GLN A 144 10.24 31.67 22.07
N ASP A 145 9.92 30.80 21.11
CA ASP A 145 9.06 29.63 21.33
C ASP A 145 9.85 28.51 22.03
N ASN A 146 9.21 27.84 22.98
CA ASN A 146 9.77 26.64 23.60
C ASN A 146 9.36 25.42 22.78
N ASN A 147 10.26 24.98 21.89
CA ASN A 147 10.01 23.87 20.98
C ASN A 147 10.25 22.49 21.60
N GLU A 148 10.78 22.40 22.83
CA GLU A 148 11.19 21.13 23.43
C GLU A 148 10.06 20.10 23.51
N ALA A 149 8.84 20.54 23.87
CA ALA A 149 7.68 19.67 23.93
C ALA A 149 7.30 19.13 22.54
N LYS A 150 7.30 20.01 21.52
CA LYS A 150 6.99 19.64 20.13
C LYS A 150 8.04 18.67 19.57
N VAL A 151 9.31 18.91 19.84
CA VAL A 151 10.41 18.03 19.42
C VAL A 151 10.26 16.65 20.06
N LYS A 152 9.96 16.57 21.36
CA LYS A 152 9.69 15.27 22.03
C LYS A 152 8.54 14.52 21.39
N GLU A 153 7.42 15.18 21.11
CA GLU A 153 6.29 14.56 20.41
C GLU A 153 6.64 14.08 19.00
N LEU A 154 7.42 14.87 18.25
CA LEU A 154 7.87 14.49 16.91
C LEU A 154 8.79 13.27 16.96
N ILE A 155 9.73 13.22 17.91
CA ILE A 155 10.61 12.07 18.12
C ILE A 155 9.80 10.81 18.43
N GLN A 156 8.83 10.91 19.35
CA GLN A 156 7.96 9.77 19.70
C GLN A 156 7.19 9.25 18.49
N LYS A 157 6.54 10.15 17.73
CA LYS A 157 5.80 9.78 16.51
C LYS A 157 6.69 9.17 15.44
N ILE A 158 7.92 9.66 15.27
CA ILE A 158 8.89 9.10 14.33
C ILE A 158 9.31 7.70 14.77
N ALA A 159 9.60 7.50 16.06
CA ALA A 159 9.99 6.20 16.59
C ALA A 159 8.89 5.14 16.41
N GLU A 160 7.63 5.49 16.68
CA GLU A 160 6.47 4.62 16.43
C GLU A 160 6.36 4.22 14.95
N LEU A 161 6.48 5.19 14.03
CA LEU A 161 6.41 4.93 12.59
C LEU A 161 7.60 4.09 12.07
N GLU A 162 8.79 4.25 12.65
CA GLU A 162 9.96 3.46 12.32
C GLU A 162 9.83 2.00 12.76
N GLN A 163 9.31 1.78 13.97
CA GLN A 163 9.03 0.43 14.48
C GLN A 163 8.05 -0.30 13.55
N ASP A 164 6.93 0.34 13.20
CA ASP A 164 5.95 -0.22 12.25
C ASP A 164 6.57 -0.61 10.89
N LEU A 165 7.51 0.20 10.38
CA LEU A 165 8.16 -0.03 9.09
C LEU A 165 9.22 -1.13 9.15
N THR A 166 9.93 -1.26 10.26
CA THR A 166 10.95 -2.31 10.47
C THR A 166 10.30 -3.69 10.60
N GLU A 167 9.23 -3.81 11.39
CA GLU A 167 8.44 -5.05 11.49
C GLU A 167 7.98 -5.54 10.12
N GLU A 168 7.46 -4.63 9.29
CA GLU A 168 7.04 -4.96 7.93
C GLU A 168 8.19 -5.47 7.06
N HIS A 169 9.38 -4.88 7.21
CA HIS A 169 10.54 -5.25 6.43
C HIS A 169 11.03 -6.65 6.79
N GLU A 170 11.03 -7.01 8.07
CA GLU A 170 11.34 -8.36 8.53
C GLU A 170 10.32 -9.38 8.01
N ILE A 171 9.02 -9.08 8.06
CA ILE A 171 7.97 -9.95 7.48
C ILE A 171 8.20 -10.17 5.98
N LYS A 172 8.59 -9.13 5.23
CA LYS A 172 8.93 -9.27 3.80
C LYS A 172 10.18 -10.13 3.58
N LYS A 173 11.22 -9.98 4.41
CA LYS A 173 12.42 -10.83 4.35
C LYS A 173 12.06 -12.29 4.58
N GLU A 174 11.24 -12.60 5.57
CA GLU A 174 10.77 -13.96 5.86
C GLU A 174 9.96 -14.55 4.70
N LYS A 175 8.99 -13.80 4.16
CA LYS A 175 8.22 -14.22 2.97
C LYS A 175 9.11 -14.48 1.75
N ARG A 176 10.14 -13.66 1.55
CA ARG A 176 11.14 -13.85 0.48
C ARG A 176 11.97 -15.12 0.72
N LYS A 177 12.38 -15.40 1.97
CA LYS A 177 13.11 -16.62 2.34
C LYS A 177 12.25 -17.87 2.11
N SER A 178 10.99 -17.88 2.58
CA SER A 178 10.07 -19.02 2.40
C SER A 178 9.71 -19.25 0.93
N ALA A 179 9.48 -18.19 0.14
CA ALA A 179 9.26 -18.31 -1.30
C ALA A 179 10.49 -18.86 -2.05
N LYS A 180 11.72 -18.46 -1.67
CA LYS A 180 12.96 -19.03 -2.22
C LYS A 180 13.08 -20.52 -1.89
N GLN A 181 12.77 -20.91 -0.65
CA GLN A 181 12.80 -22.30 -0.21
C GLN A 181 11.77 -23.15 -0.98
N TYR A 182 10.53 -22.67 -1.10
CA TYR A 182 9.50 -23.33 -1.91
C TYR A 182 9.91 -23.49 -3.37
N LYS A 183 10.46 -22.45 -4.01
CA LYS A 183 10.98 -22.53 -5.39
C LYS A 183 12.11 -23.57 -5.53
N LYS A 184 12.99 -23.70 -4.54
CA LYS A 184 14.04 -24.75 -4.53
C LYS A 184 13.42 -26.16 -4.45
N VAL A 185 12.44 -26.36 -3.58
CA VAL A 185 11.71 -27.64 -3.44
C VAL A 185 10.99 -28.02 -4.73
N VAL A 186 10.28 -27.06 -5.35
CA VAL A 186 9.58 -27.26 -6.62
C VAL A 186 10.57 -27.61 -7.73
N LYS A 187 11.69 -26.89 -7.86
CA LYS A 187 12.75 -27.22 -8.84
C LYS A 187 13.31 -28.64 -8.62
N LYS A 188 13.55 -29.05 -7.37
CA LYS A 188 14.03 -30.41 -7.04
C LYS A 188 13.00 -31.48 -7.41
N LYS A 189 11.70 -31.27 -7.10
CA LYS A 189 10.61 -32.17 -7.53
C LYS A 189 10.48 -32.28 -9.05
N ILE A 190 10.65 -31.18 -9.79
CA ILE A 190 10.62 -31.18 -11.26
C ILE A 190 11.82 -31.95 -11.84
N LYS A 191 13.03 -31.77 -11.29
CA LYS A 191 14.23 -32.55 -11.70
C LYS A 191 14.03 -34.05 -11.50
N VAL A 192 13.56 -34.46 -10.32
CA VAL A 192 13.27 -35.88 -10.01
C VAL A 192 12.20 -36.46 -10.94
N LYS A 193 11.13 -35.71 -11.26
CA LYS A 193 10.13 -36.14 -12.25
C LYS A 193 10.72 -36.30 -13.66
N LYS A 194 11.62 -35.42 -14.08
CA LYS A 194 12.33 -35.52 -15.37
C LYS A 194 13.28 -36.72 -15.42
N GLU A 195 14.00 -37.03 -14.35
CA GLU A 195 14.87 -38.21 -14.27
C GLU A 195 14.07 -39.52 -14.30
N LYS A 196 12.99 -39.61 -13.51
CA LYS A 196 12.10 -40.78 -13.54
C LYS A 196 11.45 -41.00 -14.91
N SER A 197 11.10 -39.94 -15.64
CA SER A 197 10.53 -40.08 -17.00
C SER A 197 11.58 -40.48 -18.04
N LYS A 198 12.83 -39.99 -17.91
CA LYS A 198 13.96 -40.44 -18.73
C LYS A 198 14.31 -41.92 -18.48
N ALA A 199 14.36 -42.35 -17.22
CA ALA A 199 14.60 -43.75 -16.86
C ALA A 199 13.50 -44.66 -17.42
N LYS A 200 12.22 -44.30 -17.29
CA LYS A 200 11.10 -45.06 -17.89
C LYS A 200 11.19 -45.15 -19.42
N LYS A 201 11.65 -44.09 -20.10
CA LYS A 201 11.89 -44.10 -21.56
C LYS A 201 13.08 -44.99 -21.96
N ALA A 202 14.15 -44.99 -21.18
CA ALA A 202 15.32 -45.85 -21.40
C ALA A 202 14.97 -47.34 -21.23
N VAL A 203 14.25 -47.69 -20.18
CA VAL A 203 13.76 -49.06 -19.94
C VAL A 203 12.84 -49.52 -21.07
N LYS A 204 11.89 -48.69 -21.52
CA LYS A 204 11.04 -49.01 -22.69
C LYS A 204 11.83 -49.22 -23.99
N LYS A 205 12.91 -48.47 -24.21
CA LYS A 205 13.81 -48.67 -25.37
C LYS A 205 14.63 -49.95 -25.27
N ALA A 206 15.10 -50.32 -24.07
CA ALA A 206 15.84 -51.56 -23.84
C ALA A 206 14.96 -52.80 -24.05
N VAL A 207 13.73 -52.78 -23.53
CA VAL A 207 12.75 -53.88 -23.70
C VAL A 207 12.33 -54.06 -25.17
N LYS A 208 12.24 -52.97 -25.95
CA LYS A 208 12.00 -53.06 -27.41
C LYS A 208 13.18 -53.65 -28.17
N LYS A 209 14.43 -53.42 -27.73
CA LYS A 209 15.63 -53.99 -28.37
C LYS A 209 15.79 -55.48 -28.08
N THR A 210 15.48 -55.95 -26.88
CA THR A 210 15.54 -57.38 -26.52
C THR A 210 14.43 -58.19 -27.19
N LYS A 211 13.22 -57.65 -27.38
CA LYS A 211 12.16 -58.30 -28.17
C LYS A 211 12.49 -58.41 -29.68
N LYS A 212 13.36 -57.55 -30.21
CA LYS A 212 13.79 -57.57 -31.62
C LYS A 212 14.94 -58.55 -31.91
N LYS A 213 15.60 -59.08 -30.87
CA LYS A 213 16.71 -60.04 -30.96
C LYS A 213 16.28 -61.50 -30.72
N LYS A 214 15.00 -61.73 -30.35
CA LYS A 214 14.40 -63.07 -30.10
C LYS A 214 13.47 -63.53 -31.23
N ARG A 215 13.48 -62.83 -32.37
CA ARG A 215 12.86 -63.19 -33.64
C ARG A 215 13.98 -63.31 -34.65
#